data_AF-A0A2G6TDD8-F1
#
_entry.id   AF-A0A2G6TDD8-F1
#
_cell.length_a   1.000
_cell.length_b   1.000
_cell.length_c   1.000
_cell.angle_alpha   90.00
_cell.angle_beta   90.00
_cell.angle_gamma   90.00
#
_symmetry.space_group_name_H-M   'P 1'
#
loop_
_entity.id
_entity.type
_entity.pdbx_description
1 polymer ?
#
loop_
_entity_poly.entity_id
_entity_poly.type
_entity_poly.pdbx_seq_one_letter_code
_entity_poly.pdbx_strand_id
1 'polypeptide(L)'
;MTNIKSEVKTILFFTFYIAITIFVGSVETGSPHGPGFSSILFLLLIPISIIYSVILLYKFFKTENKEYLNSIYIISGIWILIFITLTFYN
;
A
#
# COMPACT_ATOMS: atom_id res chain seq x y z
N MET A 1 6.97 24.53 7.78
CA MET A 1 6.85 23.05 7.76
C MET A 1 5.39 22.70 7.52
N THR A 2 5.01 22.38 6.29
CA THR A 2 3.64 22.03 5.93
C THR A 2 3.25 20.71 6.60
N ASN A 3 2.31 20.78 7.54
CA ASN A 3 1.80 19.62 8.25
C ASN A 3 0.89 18.83 7.29
N ILE A 4 1.50 18.00 6.44
CA ILE A 4 0.74 17.16 5.50
C ILE A 4 -0.06 16.13 6.32
N LYS A 5 -1.38 16.10 6.08
CA LYS A 5 -2.32 15.18 6.74
C LYS A 5 -1.91 13.72 6.56
N SER A 6 -2.21 12.90 7.57
CA SER A 6 -1.89 11.46 7.55
C SER A 6 -2.50 10.74 6.34
N GLU A 7 -3.70 11.15 5.94
CA GLU A 7 -4.44 10.61 4.81
C GLU A 7 -3.68 10.79 3.50
N VAL A 8 -3.20 12.02 3.26
CA VAL A 8 -2.43 12.38 2.05
C VAL A 8 -1.11 11.61 2.00
N LYS A 9 -0.43 11.45 3.15
CA LYS A 9 0.79 10.64 3.23
C LYS A 9 0.53 9.18 2.88
N THR A 10 -0.59 8.63 3.35
CA THR A 10 -1.00 7.26 3.07
C THR A 10 -1.24 7.07 1.57
N ILE A 11 -2.05 7.95 0.96
CA ILE A 11 -2.35 7.90 -0.49
C ILE A 11 -1.05 8.01 -1.30
N LEU A 12 -0.19 8.98 -0.99
CA LEU A 12 1.07 9.17 -1.71
C LEU A 12 1.97 7.94 -1.58
N PHE A 13 2.11 7.37 -0.38
CA PHE A 13 2.93 6.17 -0.16
C PHE A 13 2.49 5.01 -1.06
N PHE A 14 1.20 4.65 -1.02
CA PHE A 14 0.68 3.55 -1.83
C PHE A 14 0.79 3.85 -3.33
N THR A 15 0.50 5.09 -3.75
CA THR A 15 0.61 5.50 -5.16
C THR A 15 2.04 5.33 -5.67
N PHE A 16 3.03 5.86 -4.95
CA PHE A 16 4.43 5.72 -5.34
C PHE A 16 4.91 4.27 -5.29
N TYR A 17 4.51 3.51 -4.26
CA TYR A 17 4.90 2.11 -4.13
C TYR A 17 4.39 1.26 -5.30
N ILE A 18 3.11 1.42 -5.65
CA ILE A 18 2.49 0.71 -6.77
C ILE A 18 3.12 1.15 -8.09
N ALA A 19 3.35 2.45 -8.30
CA ALA A 19 4.00 2.97 -9.49
C ALA A 19 5.42 2.39 -9.68
N ILE A 20 6.23 2.33 -8.62
CA ILE A 20 7.55 1.72 -8.63
C ILE A 20 7.44 0.22 -8.97
N THR A 21 6.49 -0.48 -8.34
CA THR A 21 6.26 -1.92 -8.58
C THR A 21 5.94 -2.20 -10.05
N ILE A 22 5.06 -1.41 -10.65
CA ILE A 22 4.70 -1.50 -12.08
C ILE A 22 5.89 -1.16 -12.97
N PHE A 23 6.60 -0.06 -12.66
CA PHE A 23 7.76 0.37 -13.43
C PHE A 23 8.84 -0.70 -13.46
N VAL A 24 9.19 -1.25 -12.29
CA VAL A 24 10.12 -2.38 -12.17
C VAL A 24 9.67 -3.56 -13.01
N GLY A 25 8.39 -3.93 -12.96
CA GLY A 25 7.86 -5.03 -13.78
C GLY A 25 7.95 -4.78 -15.28
N SER A 26 7.92 -3.51 -15.72
CA SER A 26 8.03 -3.15 -17.14
C SER A 26 9.47 -3.19 -17.69
N VAL A 27 10.48 -3.01 -16.83
CA VAL A 27 11.90 -3.05 -17.22
C VAL A 27 12.57 -4.39 -16.92
N GLU A 28 11.93 -5.23 -16.11
CA GLU A 28 12.43 -6.55 -15.76
C GLU A 28 12.37 -7.50 -16.96
N THR A 29 13.52 -8.02 -17.38
CA THR A 29 13.59 -9.21 -18.23
C THR A 29 13.37 -10.43 -17.32
N GLY A 30 12.17 -11.00 -17.36
CA GLY A 30 11.72 -12.00 -16.39
C GLY A 30 12.71 -13.15 -16.13
N SER A 31 12.75 -13.61 -14.87
CA SER A 31 13.49 -14.81 -14.49
C SER A 31 12.83 -16.08 -15.06
N PRO A 32 13.56 -16.99 -15.72
CA PRO A 32 12.98 -18.22 -16.27
C PRO A 32 12.37 -19.16 -15.23
N HIS A 33 12.81 -19.05 -13.97
CA HIS A 33 12.53 -20.06 -12.93
C HIS A 33 12.11 -19.44 -11.58
N GLY A 34 11.67 -18.18 -11.54
CA GLY A 34 11.23 -17.55 -10.29
C GLY A 34 10.27 -16.38 -10.49
N PRO A 35 9.53 -15.97 -9.44
CA PRO A 35 8.70 -14.79 -9.50
C PRO A 35 9.58 -13.56 -9.77
N GLY A 36 9.09 -12.68 -10.64
CA GLY A 36 9.82 -11.46 -10.94
C GLY A 36 9.99 -10.56 -9.72
N PHE A 37 10.99 -9.69 -9.74
CA PHE A 37 11.25 -8.74 -8.65
C PHE A 37 10.03 -7.84 -8.39
N SER A 38 9.29 -7.46 -9.44
CA SER A 38 8.01 -6.77 -9.32
C SER A 38 6.96 -7.56 -8.50
N SER A 39 6.91 -8.87 -8.65
CA SER A 39 5.99 -9.74 -7.90
C SER A 39 6.39 -9.82 -6.43
N ILE A 40 7.68 -9.82 -6.12
CA ILE A 40 8.21 -9.76 -4.76
C ILE A 40 7.83 -8.44 -4.08
N LEU A 41 7.99 -7.32 -4.79
CA LEU A 41 7.56 -5.99 -4.30
C LEU A 41 6.05 -5.96 -4.04
N PHE A 42 5.24 -6.49 -4.94
CA PHE A 42 3.80 -6.59 -4.71
C PHE A 42 3.47 -7.41 -3.46
N LEU A 43 4.16 -8.53 -3.25
CA LEU A 43 3.94 -9.40 -2.08
C LEU A 43 4.38 -8.74 -0.77
N LEU A 44 5.43 -7.91 -0.80
CA LEU A 44 5.88 -7.10 0.34
C LEU A 44 4.88 -6.00 0.72
N LEU A 45 4.01 -5.56 -0.20
CA LEU A 45 2.96 -4.58 0.11
C LEU A 45 2.01 -5.07 1.21
N ILE A 46 1.77 -6.39 1.28
CA ILE A 46 0.91 -7.03 2.29
C ILE A 46 1.43 -6.74 3.71
N PRO A 47 2.62 -7.25 4.13
CA PRO A 47 3.11 -7.02 5.48
C PRO A 47 3.33 -5.53 5.79
N ILE A 48 3.77 -4.73 4.81
CA ILE A 48 3.95 -3.28 5.00
C ILE A 48 2.62 -2.61 5.37
N SER A 49 1.54 -2.91 4.65
CA SER A 49 0.23 -2.33 4.90
C SER A 49 -0.34 -2.72 6.27
N ILE A 50 -0.09 -3.95 6.72
CA ILE A 50 -0.51 -4.44 8.04
C ILE A 50 0.25 -3.69 9.13
N ILE A 51 1.59 -3.65 9.06
CA ILE A 51 2.44 -2.94 10.03
C ILE A 51 2.02 -1.46 10.11
N TYR A 52 1.82 -0.82 8.96
CA TYR A 52 1.41 0.59 8.92
C TYR A 52 0.03 0.82 9.54
N SER A 53 -0.94 -0.06 9.27
CA SER A 53 -2.28 -0.01 9.87
C SER A 53 -2.23 -0.15 11.39
N VAL A 54 -1.38 -1.06 11.92
CA VAL A 54 -1.18 -1.23 13.36
C VAL A 54 -0.60 0.04 14.00
N ILE A 55 0.38 0.67 13.35
CA ILE A 55 0.97 1.94 13.83
C ILE A 55 -0.08 3.05 13.85
N LEU A 56 -0.92 3.16 12.81
CA LEU A 56 -2.00 4.14 12.75
C LEU A 56 -3.05 3.90 13.83
N LEU A 57 -3.41 2.63 14.07
CA LEU A 57 -4.37 2.26 15.10
C LEU A 57 -3.85 2.62 16.50
N TYR A 58 -2.58 2.34 16.77
CA TYR A 58 -1.93 2.76 18.02
C TYR A 58 -1.95 4.28 18.19
N LYS A 59 -1.65 5.04 17.13
CA LYS A 59 -1.70 6.51 17.16
C LYS A 59 -3.12 7.02 17.37
N PHE A 60 -4.12 6.37 16.77
CA PHE A 60 -5.53 6.69 16.99
C PHE A 60 -5.91 6.53 18.46
N PHE A 61 -5.63 5.40 19.09
CA PHE A 61 -5.93 5.20 20.51
C PHE A 61 -5.20 6.17 21.44
N LYS A 62 -4.01 6.65 21.04
CA LYS A 62 -3.24 7.60 21.84
C LYS A 62 -3.72 9.06 21.71
N THR A 63 -4.26 9.44 20.56
CA THR A 63 -4.51 10.87 20.24
C THR A 63 -5.97 11.17 19.90
N GLU A 64 -6.80 10.14 19.75
CA GLU A 64 -8.21 10.20 19.31
C GLU A 64 -8.43 10.97 17.98
N ASN A 65 -7.36 11.15 17.19
CA ASN A 65 -7.43 11.89 15.95
C ASN A 65 -8.02 11.02 14.82
N LYS A 66 -9.18 11.43 14.32
CA LYS A 66 -9.93 10.77 13.23
C LYS A 66 -9.14 10.62 11.93
N GLU A 67 -8.13 11.46 11.67
CA GLU A 67 -7.28 11.34 10.47
C GLU A 67 -6.56 9.98 10.38
N TYR A 68 -6.20 9.39 11.53
CA TYR A 68 -5.57 8.06 11.55
C TYR A 68 -6.56 6.95 11.22
N LEU A 69 -7.79 7.06 11.70
CA LEU A 69 -8.89 6.15 11.36
C LEU A 69 -9.22 6.23 9.87
N ASN A 70 -9.30 7.44 9.32
CA ASN A 70 -9.51 7.67 7.89
C ASN A 70 -8.37 7.07 7.05
N SER A 71 -7.12 7.18 7.52
CA SER A 71 -5.96 6.56 6.87
C SER A 71 -6.10 5.03 6.81
N ILE A 72 -6.59 4.39 7.88
CA ILE A 72 -6.87 2.94 7.90
C ILE A 72 -7.96 2.59 6.89
N TYR A 73 -9.06 3.35 6.83
CA TYR A 73 -10.11 3.12 5.82
C TYR A 73 -9.60 3.27 4.39
N ILE A 74 -8.70 4.22 4.13
CA ILE A 74 -8.04 4.35 2.82
C ILE A 74 -7.23 3.09 2.50
N ILE A 75 -6.45 2.57 3.44
CA ILE A 75 -5.67 1.33 3.26
C ILE A 75 -6.61 0.16 2.94
N SER A 76 -7.70 0.00 3.70
CA SER A 76 -8.70 -1.03 3.43
C SER A 76 -9.35 -0.86 2.05
N GLY A 77 -9.69 0.36 1.66
CA GLY A 77 -10.25 0.66 0.34
C GLY A 77 -9.29 0.30 -0.80
N ILE A 78 -8.00 0.61 -0.67
CA ILE A 78 -6.96 0.22 -1.64
C ILE A 78 -6.90 -1.30 -1.78
N TRP A 79 -6.90 -2.05 -0.67
CA TRP A 79 -6.90 -3.51 -0.72
C TRP A 79 -8.15 -4.10 -1.36
N ILE A 80 -9.34 -3.52 -1.11
CA ILE A 80 -10.57 -3.93 -1.78
C ILE A 80 -10.45 -3.72 -3.29
N LEU A 81 -9.95 -2.56 -3.74
CA LEU A 81 -9.72 -2.29 -5.16
C LEU A 81 -8.73 -3.27 -5.79
N ILE A 82 -7.63 -3.57 -5.11
CA ILE A 82 -6.65 -4.58 -5.56
C ILE A 82 -7.32 -5.95 -5.66
N PHE A 83 -8.08 -6.38 -4.65
CA PHE A 83 -8.76 -7.67 -4.63
C PHE A 83 -9.78 -7.80 -5.77
N ILE A 84 -10.58 -6.76 -5.99
CA ILE A 84 -11.51 -6.67 -7.13
C ILE A 84 -10.73 -6.83 -8.44
N THR A 85 -9.65 -6.08 -8.62
CA THR A 85 -8.84 -6.11 -9.85
C THR A 85 -8.28 -7.52 -10.09
N LEU A 86 -7.74 -8.17 -9.07
CA LEU A 86 -7.22 -9.54 -9.16
C LEU A 86 -8.33 -10.56 -9.47
N THR A 87 -9.54 -10.35 -8.93
CA THR A 87 -10.67 -11.26 -9.15
C THR A 87 -11.21 -11.19 -10.57
N PHE A 88 -11.25 -10.00 -11.18
CA PHE A 88 -11.78 -9.81 -12.54
C PHE A 88 -10.72 -9.94 -13.65
N TYR A 89 -9.43 -9.91 -13.30
CA TYR A 89 -8.34 -10.13 -14.25
C TYR A 89 -8.02 -11.62 -14.49
N ASN A 90 -8.45 -12.49 -13.58
CA ASN A 90 -8.29 -13.95 -13.64
C ASN A 90 -9.53 -14.62 -14.23
#